data_AF-A0A661RKI6-F1
#
_entry.id   AF-A0A661RKI6-F1
#
_cell.length_a   1.000
_cell.length_b   1.000
_cell.length_c   1.000
_cell.angle_alpha   90.00
_cell.angle_beta   90.00
_cell.angle_gamma   90.00
#
_symmetry.space_group_name_H-M   'P 1'
#
loop_
_entity.id
_entity.type
_entity.pdbx_description
1 polymer ?
#
loop_
_entity_poly.entity_id
_entity_poly.type
_entity_poly.pdbx_seq_one_letter_code
_entity_poly.pdbx_strand_id
1 'polypeptide(L)'
;MNEAISNRYEFVLLFDVKNGNPNGDPDGGNLPRTDPETGHGITTDVCLKRKVRNYVDMVKNNVSPYEIHVREGAYLSEHHKRAHKALDDEKLYIHVPADLLDELRNYQNYPEGVGFENEGVYLRLGADIDKAKKTVGKLKDISDAAKAKLKELFVDSKEMVAKKWMCKNFYDIRTFGAVMSTGDKTCGQVRGPVQLAF
;
A
#
# COMPACT_ATOMS: atom_id res chain seq x y z
N MET A 1 16.28 3.29 -1.76
CA MET A 1 14.95 3.91 -1.63
C MET A 1 15.12 5.36 -2.05
N ASN A 2 14.27 5.90 -2.91
CA ASN A 2 14.32 7.33 -3.20
C ASN A 2 13.84 8.08 -1.96
N GLU A 3 14.57 9.12 -1.58
CA GLU A 3 14.18 9.99 -0.47
C GLU A 3 12.83 10.66 -0.77
N ALA A 4 11.99 10.78 0.25
CA ALA A 4 10.75 11.51 0.14
C ALA A 4 11.03 13.00 -0.13
N ILE A 5 10.13 13.67 -0.86
CA ILE A 5 10.25 15.11 -1.09
C ILE A 5 10.23 15.87 0.25
N SER A 6 11.11 16.85 0.40
CA SER A 6 11.20 17.68 1.61
C SER A 6 10.28 18.90 1.58
N ASN A 7 9.82 19.29 0.37
CA ASN A 7 9.08 20.52 0.14
C ASN A 7 7.66 20.23 -0.32
N ARG A 8 6.73 21.14 0.01
CA ARG A 8 5.41 21.22 -0.62
C ARG A 8 5.54 21.95 -1.96
N TYR A 9 4.83 21.48 -2.97
CA TYR A 9 4.80 22.08 -4.30
C TYR A 9 3.37 22.47 -4.67
N GLU A 10 3.26 23.57 -5.38
CA GLU A 10 2.06 24.00 -6.08
C GLU A 10 2.44 24.17 -7.56
N PHE A 11 1.51 23.88 -8.45
CA PHE A 11 1.73 24.07 -9.87
C PHE A 11 0.43 24.41 -10.57
N VAL A 12 0.55 25.22 -11.63
CA VAL A 12 -0.53 25.53 -12.56
C VAL A 12 -0.18 24.86 -13.88
N LEU A 13 -1.05 23.99 -14.36
CA LEU A 13 -0.92 23.36 -15.66
C LEU A 13 -1.85 24.04 -16.65
N LEU A 14 -1.28 24.72 -17.64
CA LEU A 14 -2.02 25.26 -18.78
C LEU A 14 -1.90 24.28 -19.94
N PHE A 15 -3.04 23.94 -20.54
CA PHE A 15 -3.10 23.14 -21.76
C PHE A 15 -4.27 23.62 -22.62
N ASP A 16 -4.17 23.42 -23.93
CA ASP A 16 -5.22 23.74 -24.88
C ASP A 16 -5.71 22.49 -25.62
N VAL A 17 -6.82 22.65 -26.33
CA VAL A 17 -7.38 21.64 -27.22
C VAL A 17 -7.90 22.35 -28.46
N LYS A 18 -7.60 21.80 -29.63
CA LYS A 18 -8.09 22.32 -30.92
C LYS A 18 -8.91 21.25 -31.61
N ASN A 19 -10.16 21.60 -31.96
CA ASN A 19 -11.09 20.72 -32.66
C ASN A 19 -11.23 19.32 -32.01
N GLY A 20 -11.30 19.27 -30.68
CA GLY A 20 -11.35 18.02 -29.93
C GLY A 20 -12.15 18.12 -28.64
N ASN A 21 -12.41 16.97 -28.03
CA ASN A 21 -13.12 16.87 -26.75
C ASN A 21 -12.13 16.46 -25.64
N PRO A 22 -11.75 17.37 -24.72
CA PRO A 22 -10.72 17.09 -23.71
C PRO A 22 -11.23 16.16 -22.58
N ASN A 23 -12.53 16.23 -22.25
CA ASN A 23 -13.19 15.42 -21.25
C ASN A 23 -14.69 15.36 -21.56
N GLY A 24 -15.15 14.23 -22.09
CA GLY A 24 -16.57 14.00 -22.34
C GLY A 24 -17.39 13.82 -21.06
N ASP A 25 -18.65 14.24 -21.12
CA ASP A 25 -19.66 14.05 -20.10
C ASP A 25 -20.50 12.79 -20.40
N PRO A 26 -20.45 11.73 -19.56
CA PRO A 26 -21.27 10.55 -19.76
C PRO A 26 -22.77 10.83 -19.65
N ASP A 27 -23.19 11.84 -18.88
CA ASP A 27 -24.60 12.23 -18.73
C ASP A 27 -25.03 13.18 -19.86
N GLY A 28 -24.08 13.96 -20.38
CA GLY A 28 -24.26 14.88 -21.51
C GLY A 28 -24.05 14.24 -22.87
N GLY A 29 -24.21 12.92 -23.03
CA GLY A 29 -24.06 12.25 -24.33
C GLY A 29 -22.66 12.38 -24.94
N ASN A 30 -21.62 12.42 -24.10
CA ASN A 30 -20.22 12.63 -24.46
C ASN A 30 -19.89 14.03 -25.02
N LEU A 31 -20.73 15.04 -24.79
CA LEU A 31 -20.36 16.44 -25.02
C LEU A 31 -19.23 16.87 -24.06
N PRO A 32 -18.42 17.90 -24.38
CA PRO A 32 -17.48 18.46 -23.42
C PRO A 32 -18.18 18.86 -22.12
N ARG A 33 -17.60 18.52 -20.98
CA ARG A 33 -18.14 18.94 -19.67
C ARG A 33 -18.11 20.45 -19.53
N THR A 34 -19.15 21.01 -18.93
CA THR A 34 -19.30 22.45 -18.66
C THR A 34 -19.79 22.69 -17.24
N ASP A 35 -19.28 23.74 -16.61
CA ASP A 35 -19.82 24.27 -15.36
C ASP A 35 -21.19 24.93 -15.63
N PRO A 36 -22.28 24.48 -14.99
CA PRO A 36 -23.60 25.06 -15.21
C PRO A 36 -23.75 26.50 -14.70
N GLU A 37 -22.92 26.95 -13.76
CA GLU A 37 -23.02 28.31 -13.19
C GLU A 37 -22.23 29.33 -14.03
N THR A 38 -21.02 28.97 -14.46
CA THR A 38 -20.10 29.89 -15.16
C THR A 38 -20.10 29.70 -16.69
N GLY A 39 -20.53 28.54 -17.18
CA GLY A 39 -20.47 28.18 -18.59
C GLY A 39 -19.07 27.79 -19.09
N HIS A 40 -18.05 27.77 -18.23
CA HIS A 40 -16.70 27.36 -18.61
C HIS A 40 -16.59 25.84 -18.79
N GLY A 41 -15.70 25.40 -19.69
CA GLY A 41 -15.40 23.98 -19.88
C GLY A 41 -14.64 23.40 -18.69
N ILE A 42 -15.00 22.19 -18.25
CA ILE A 42 -14.36 21.48 -17.14
C ILE A 42 -13.54 20.30 -17.68
N THR A 43 -12.32 20.13 -17.17
CA THR A 43 -11.59 18.86 -17.25
C THR A 43 -11.36 18.32 -15.85
N THR A 44 -11.99 17.20 -15.54
CA THR A 44 -11.96 16.61 -14.20
C THR A 44 -10.56 16.17 -13.79
N ASP A 45 -10.30 16.21 -12.49
CA ASP A 45 -9.05 15.74 -11.89
C ASP A 45 -8.79 14.25 -12.23
N VAL A 46 -9.84 13.42 -12.23
CA VAL A 46 -9.76 12.00 -12.60
C VAL A 46 -9.37 11.79 -14.06
N CYS A 47 -9.81 12.67 -14.98
CA CYS A 47 -9.38 12.65 -16.39
C CYS A 47 -7.87 12.90 -16.51
N LEU A 48 -7.37 13.96 -15.85
CA LEU A 48 -5.93 14.27 -15.86
C LEU A 48 -5.11 13.17 -15.20
N LYS A 49 -5.54 12.64 -14.04
CA LYS A 49 -4.87 11.51 -13.38
C LYS A 49 -4.83 10.28 -14.29
N ARG A 50 -5.85 10.01 -15.12
CA ARG A 50 -5.83 8.93 -16.11
C ARG A 50 -4.79 9.18 -17.19
N LYS A 51 -4.69 10.40 -17.74
CA LYS A 51 -3.65 10.75 -18.74
C LYS A 51 -2.24 10.58 -18.17
N VAL A 52 -2.01 11.00 -16.93
CA VAL A 52 -0.72 10.79 -16.23
C VAL A 52 -0.40 9.31 -16.07
N ARG A 53 -1.37 8.49 -15.64
CA ARG A 53 -1.19 7.02 -15.53
C ARG A 53 -0.82 6.40 -16.87
N ASN A 54 -1.55 6.72 -17.94
CA ASN A 54 -1.31 6.18 -19.27
C ASN A 54 0.06 6.59 -19.81
N TYR A 55 0.48 7.85 -19.58
CA TYR A 55 1.82 8.30 -19.95
C TYR A 55 2.90 7.51 -19.22
N VAL A 56 2.78 7.33 -17.90
CA VAL A 56 3.74 6.56 -17.10
C VAL A 56 3.79 5.09 -17.54
N ASP A 57 2.63 4.46 -17.77
CA ASP A 57 2.55 3.08 -18.29
C ASP A 57 3.35 2.93 -19.59
N MET A 58 3.12 3.85 -20.54
CA MET A 58 3.77 3.86 -21.85
C MET A 58 5.28 4.08 -21.77
N VAL A 59 5.75 5.06 -20.97
CA VAL A 59 7.19 5.41 -20.93
C VAL A 59 8.00 4.56 -19.97
N LYS A 60 7.35 3.88 -19.02
CA LYS A 60 7.99 3.00 -18.04
C LYS A 60 7.70 1.52 -18.27
N ASN A 61 7.03 1.16 -19.35
CA ASN A 61 6.74 -0.22 -19.75
C ASN A 61 6.07 -1.05 -18.65
N ASN A 62 5.32 -0.41 -17.75
CA ASN A 62 4.67 -1.04 -16.61
C ASN A 62 5.60 -1.93 -15.75
N VAL A 63 6.87 -1.53 -15.54
CA VAL A 63 7.78 -2.27 -14.65
C VAL A 63 7.94 -1.58 -13.30
N SER A 64 8.11 -2.37 -12.23
CA SER A 64 8.39 -1.83 -10.89
C SER A 64 9.64 -0.94 -10.92
N PRO A 65 9.63 0.25 -10.29
CA PRO A 65 8.65 0.78 -9.33
C PRO A 65 7.55 1.68 -9.94
N TYR A 66 7.29 1.55 -11.24
CA TYR A 66 6.41 2.40 -12.03
C TYR A 66 5.16 1.70 -12.56
N GLU A 67 4.78 0.57 -11.96
CA GLU A 67 3.57 -0.13 -12.37
C GLU A 67 2.33 0.73 -12.11
N ILE A 68 1.26 0.49 -12.89
CA ILE A 68 -0.03 1.16 -12.73
C ILE A 68 -1.06 0.19 -12.17
N HIS A 69 -1.60 0.53 -11.00
CA HIS A 69 -2.57 -0.30 -10.30
C HIS A 69 -3.94 -0.25 -10.98
N VAL A 70 -4.41 0.95 -11.34
CA VAL A 70 -5.71 1.15 -11.99
C VAL A 70 -5.56 1.18 -13.51
N ARG A 71 -5.59 -0.01 -14.12
CA ARG A 71 -5.43 -0.23 -15.56
C ARG A 71 -6.60 -1.01 -16.16
N GLU A 72 -6.89 -0.75 -17.42
CA GLU A 72 -7.88 -1.53 -18.18
C GLU A 72 -7.47 -3.01 -18.29
N GLY A 73 -8.42 -3.92 -18.10
CA GLY A 73 -8.19 -5.37 -18.17
C GLY A 73 -7.46 -5.98 -16.97
N ALA A 74 -7.04 -5.18 -15.98
CA ALA A 74 -6.38 -5.67 -14.78
C ALA A 74 -7.36 -5.82 -13.60
N TYR A 75 -7.24 -6.92 -12.85
CA TYR A 75 -8.00 -7.15 -11.62
C TYR A 75 -7.23 -6.63 -10.41
N LEU A 76 -7.81 -5.68 -9.67
CA LEU A 76 -7.15 -5.07 -8.50
C LEU A 76 -6.81 -6.12 -7.42
N SER A 77 -7.68 -7.11 -7.24
CA SER A 77 -7.48 -8.23 -6.30
C SER A 77 -6.22 -9.04 -6.60
N GLU A 78 -5.82 -9.18 -7.87
CA GLU A 78 -4.59 -9.90 -8.24
C GLU A 78 -3.34 -9.12 -7.83
N HIS A 79 -3.37 -7.79 -7.94
CA HIS A 79 -2.28 -6.96 -7.41
C HIS A 79 -2.15 -7.12 -5.88
N HIS A 80 -3.27 -7.21 -5.16
CA HIS A 80 -3.23 -7.44 -3.72
C HIS A 80 -2.69 -8.83 -3.37
N LYS A 81 -3.15 -9.88 -4.05
CA LYS A 81 -2.61 -11.25 -3.87
C LYS A 81 -1.10 -11.29 -4.14
N ARG A 82 -0.63 -10.58 -5.18
CA ARG A 82 0.80 -10.47 -5.50
C ARG A 82 1.58 -9.83 -4.36
N ALA A 83 1.05 -8.77 -3.74
CA ALA A 83 1.67 -8.14 -2.58
C ALA A 83 1.77 -9.12 -1.40
N HIS A 84 0.69 -9.84 -1.09
CA HIS A 84 0.70 -10.82 0.00
C HIS A 84 1.67 -11.98 -0.28
N LYS A 85 1.69 -12.52 -1.51
CA LYS A 85 2.62 -13.58 -1.93
C LYS A 85 4.08 -13.15 -1.86
N ALA A 86 4.38 -11.91 -2.26
CA ALA A 86 5.73 -11.37 -2.19
C ALA A 86 6.24 -11.21 -0.75
N LEU A 87 5.36 -11.29 0.25
CA LEU A 87 5.69 -11.19 1.66
C LEU A 87 5.73 -12.55 2.36
N ASP A 88 5.40 -13.66 1.70
CA ASP A 88 5.26 -14.94 2.40
C ASP A 88 6.59 -15.42 3.04
N ASP A 89 7.72 -15.05 2.45
CA ASP A 89 9.06 -15.36 2.98
C ASP A 89 9.69 -14.24 3.83
N GLU A 90 9.04 -13.07 3.89
CA GLU A 90 9.56 -11.91 4.61
C GLU A 90 9.34 -12.05 6.13
N LYS A 91 10.30 -11.55 6.90
CA LYS A 91 10.27 -11.52 8.37
C LYS A 91 10.10 -10.09 8.85
N LEU A 92 9.10 -9.86 9.70
CA LEU A 92 8.96 -8.63 10.48
C LEU A 92 9.72 -8.80 11.79
N TYR A 93 10.63 -7.88 12.11
CA TYR A 93 11.41 -7.89 13.35
C TYR A 93 10.93 -6.80 14.31
N ILE A 94 10.92 -7.13 15.60
CA ILE A 94 10.74 -6.16 16.67
C ILE A 94 11.92 -6.25 17.62
N HIS A 95 12.46 -5.09 17.97
CA HIS A 95 13.53 -4.97 18.95
C HIS A 95 13.05 -5.41 20.34
N VAL A 96 13.84 -6.23 21.00
CA VAL A 96 13.56 -6.78 22.33
C VAL A 96 14.34 -5.99 23.38
N PRO A 97 13.68 -5.45 24.41
CA PRO A 97 14.32 -4.84 25.57
C PRO A 97 15.34 -5.77 26.25
N ALA A 98 16.41 -5.21 26.81
CA ALA A 98 17.51 -5.98 27.39
C ALA A 98 17.06 -6.93 28.53
N ASP A 99 16.04 -6.52 29.30
CA ASP A 99 15.44 -7.29 30.40
C ASP A 99 14.69 -8.55 29.94
N LEU A 100 14.25 -8.61 28.68
CA LEU A 100 13.53 -9.74 28.10
C LEU A 100 14.39 -10.57 27.14
N LEU A 101 15.62 -10.13 26.87
CA LEU A 101 16.46 -10.68 25.81
C LEU A 101 16.86 -12.13 26.09
N ASP A 102 17.34 -12.42 27.30
CA ASP A 102 17.76 -13.77 27.70
C ASP A 102 16.57 -14.72 27.81
N GLU A 103 15.43 -14.23 28.29
CA GLU A 103 14.20 -15.01 28.38
C GLU A 103 13.72 -15.45 26.98
N LEU A 104 13.61 -14.50 26.04
CA LEU A 104 13.16 -14.78 24.68
C LEU A 104 14.21 -15.56 23.87
N ARG A 105 15.50 -15.28 24.05
CA ARG A 105 16.57 -16.02 23.36
C ARG A 105 16.58 -17.50 23.73
N ASN A 106 16.32 -17.83 24.99
CA ASN A 106 16.37 -19.22 25.49
C ASN A 106 15.04 -19.98 25.32
N TYR A 107 13.97 -19.30 24.90
CA TYR A 107 12.68 -19.95 24.67
C TYR A 107 12.71 -20.83 23.40
N GLN A 108 12.40 -22.12 23.53
CA GLN A 108 12.46 -23.05 22.40
C GLN A 108 11.10 -23.32 21.73
N ASN A 109 9.99 -23.10 22.44
CA ASN A 109 8.66 -23.51 22.01
C ASN A 109 7.91 -22.41 21.25
N TYR A 110 8.59 -21.71 20.35
CA TYR A 110 7.96 -20.67 19.54
C TYR A 110 6.87 -21.26 18.62
N PRO A 111 5.74 -20.55 18.44
CA PRO A 111 4.76 -20.92 17.42
C PRO A 111 5.36 -20.91 16.02
N GLU A 112 4.77 -21.71 15.12
CA GLU A 112 5.14 -21.71 13.71
C GLU A 112 5.09 -20.29 13.12
N GLY A 113 6.20 -19.86 12.51
CA GLY A 113 6.35 -18.52 11.95
C GLY A 113 6.83 -17.44 12.92
N VAL A 114 6.93 -17.73 14.22
CA VAL A 114 7.52 -16.82 15.22
C VAL A 114 8.88 -17.36 15.64
N GLY A 115 9.83 -16.49 15.96
CA GLY A 115 11.10 -16.91 16.54
C GLY A 115 11.92 -15.75 17.07
N PHE A 116 13.17 -16.06 17.42
CA PHE A 116 14.15 -15.08 17.88
C PHE A 116 15.41 -15.18 17.01
N GLU A 117 15.88 -14.05 16.50
CA GLU A 117 17.06 -13.93 15.64
C GLU A 117 17.59 -12.50 15.71
N ASN A 118 18.91 -12.29 15.64
CA ASN A 118 19.54 -10.96 15.64
C ASN A 118 19.10 -10.04 16.79
N GLU A 119 19.02 -10.58 18.01
CA GLU A 119 18.60 -9.83 19.22
C GLU A 119 17.18 -9.26 19.16
N GLY A 120 16.36 -9.78 18.24
CA GLY A 120 14.96 -9.44 18.09
C GLY A 120 14.08 -10.67 18.00
N VAL A 121 12.79 -10.47 18.21
CA VAL A 121 11.78 -11.46 17.85
C VAL A 121 11.30 -11.17 16.44
N TYR A 122 10.98 -12.22 15.69
CA TYR A 122 10.47 -12.11 14.33
C TYR A 122 9.13 -12.81 14.13
N LEU A 123 8.38 -12.33 13.15
CA LEU A 123 7.20 -12.97 12.57
C LEU A 123 7.39 -13.12 11.06
N ARG A 124 7.34 -14.37 10.57
CA ARG A 124 7.27 -14.68 9.15
C ARG A 124 5.88 -14.34 8.64
N LEU A 125 5.79 -13.42 7.68
CA LEU A 125 4.51 -12.86 7.21
C LEU A 125 3.68 -13.87 6.39
N GLY A 126 4.29 -14.94 5.88
CA GLY A 126 3.58 -16.07 5.25
C GLY A 126 2.94 -17.05 6.23
N ALA A 127 3.24 -16.95 7.52
CA ALA A 127 2.61 -17.82 8.53
C ALA A 127 1.14 -17.45 8.75
N ASP A 128 0.37 -18.38 9.32
CA ASP A 128 -0.99 -18.10 9.79
C ASP A 128 -0.93 -17.21 11.04
N ILE A 129 -1.03 -15.91 10.81
CA ILE A 129 -0.91 -14.86 11.83
C ILE A 129 -1.97 -15.01 12.92
N ASP A 130 -3.20 -15.39 12.57
CA ASP A 130 -4.28 -15.56 13.54
C ASP A 130 -4.05 -16.77 14.44
N LYS A 131 -3.58 -17.88 13.86
CA LYS A 131 -3.17 -19.07 14.61
C LYS A 131 -1.95 -18.77 15.48
N ALA A 132 -0.93 -18.11 14.94
CA ALA A 132 0.27 -17.73 15.69
C ALA A 132 -0.07 -16.80 16.86
N LYS A 133 -0.93 -15.78 16.65
CA LYS A 133 -1.39 -14.86 17.71
C LYS A 133 -2.14 -15.59 18.83
N LYS A 134 -3.02 -16.54 18.48
CA LYS A 134 -3.72 -17.39 19.45
C LYS A 134 -2.75 -18.26 20.25
N THR A 135 -1.75 -18.84 19.61
CA THR A 135 -0.74 -19.69 20.27
C THR A 135 0.17 -18.87 21.16
N VAL A 136 0.62 -17.68 20.75
CA VAL A 136 1.40 -16.75 21.58
C VAL A 136 0.66 -16.42 22.87
N GLY A 137 -0.66 -16.20 22.79
CA GLY A 137 -1.50 -15.96 23.97
C GLY A 137 -1.56 -17.12 24.97
N LYS A 138 -1.20 -18.34 24.56
CA LYS A 138 -1.27 -19.57 25.35
C LYS A 138 0.11 -20.11 25.75
N LEU A 139 1.19 -19.41 25.42
CA LEU A 139 2.54 -19.86 25.77
C LEU A 139 2.68 -19.99 27.29
N LYS A 140 3.28 -21.10 27.71
CA LYS A 140 3.68 -21.38 29.09
C LYS A 140 5.18 -21.14 29.22
N ASP A 141 5.64 -21.01 30.46
CA ASP A 141 7.07 -20.90 30.80
C ASP A 141 7.75 -19.66 30.21
N ILE A 142 6.98 -18.57 30.12
CA ILE A 142 7.42 -17.26 29.68
C ILE A 142 6.59 -16.18 30.38
N SER A 143 7.22 -15.05 30.69
CA SER A 143 6.67 -13.92 31.40
C SER A 143 5.57 -13.23 30.62
N ASP A 144 4.65 -12.57 31.35
CA ASP A 144 3.59 -11.80 30.70
C ASP A 144 4.13 -10.59 29.93
N ALA A 145 5.28 -10.05 30.33
CA ALA A 145 5.99 -9.00 29.62
C ALA A 145 6.53 -9.50 28.26
N ALA A 146 7.17 -10.66 28.22
CA ALA A 146 7.64 -11.27 26.98
C ALA A 146 6.47 -11.71 26.07
N LYS A 147 5.35 -12.19 26.62
CA LYS A 147 4.12 -12.44 25.83
C LYS A 147 3.54 -11.15 25.26
N ALA A 148 3.51 -10.07 26.03
CA ALA A 148 3.08 -8.76 25.53
C ALA A 148 3.99 -8.31 24.38
N LYS A 149 5.30 -8.51 24.52
CA LYS A 149 6.26 -8.16 23.47
C LYS A 149 6.08 -8.98 22.20
N LEU A 150 5.86 -10.29 22.31
CA LEU A 150 5.51 -11.14 21.16
C LEU A 150 4.18 -10.74 20.54
N LYS A 151 3.20 -10.27 21.34
CA LYS A 151 1.92 -9.79 20.82
C LYS A 151 2.08 -8.54 19.94
N GLU A 152 3.10 -7.71 20.19
CA GLU A 152 3.43 -6.57 19.32
C GLU A 152 3.80 -6.99 17.90
N LEU A 153 4.34 -8.19 17.67
CA LEU A 153 4.62 -8.70 16.30
C LEU A 153 3.36 -8.79 15.44
N PHE A 154 2.19 -8.89 16.09
CA PHE A 154 0.89 -8.97 15.43
C PHE A 154 0.16 -7.63 15.43
N VAL A 155 0.76 -6.56 15.97
CA VAL A 155 0.30 -5.18 15.85
C VAL A 155 1.03 -4.60 14.63
N ASP A 156 0.29 -4.08 13.65
CA ASP A 156 0.73 -3.80 12.26
C ASP A 156 0.78 -5.01 11.31
N SER A 157 -0.15 -5.94 11.57
CA SER A 157 -0.41 -7.23 10.93
C SER A 157 -0.50 -7.22 9.40
N LYS A 158 0.59 -7.54 8.68
CA LYS A 158 0.68 -7.88 7.24
C LYS A 158 0.17 -6.84 6.23
N GLU A 159 -1.03 -6.31 6.39
CA GLU A 159 -1.64 -5.23 5.61
C GLU A 159 -0.73 -4.01 5.53
N MET A 160 -0.07 -3.60 6.63
CA MET A 160 0.84 -2.45 6.59
C MET A 160 2.07 -2.71 5.71
N VAL A 161 2.63 -3.92 5.79
CA VAL A 161 3.78 -4.31 4.97
C VAL A 161 3.35 -4.47 3.52
N ALA A 162 2.18 -5.07 3.26
CA ALA A 162 1.58 -5.17 1.94
C ALA A 162 1.32 -3.78 1.35
N LYS A 163 0.79 -2.84 2.13
CA LYS A 163 0.61 -1.44 1.76
C LYS A 163 1.93 -0.78 1.35
N LYS A 164 3.00 -0.95 2.14
CA LYS A 164 4.34 -0.44 1.80
C LYS A 164 4.85 -1.06 0.50
N TRP A 165 4.63 -2.36 0.31
CA TRP A 165 4.97 -3.06 -0.92
C TRP A 165 4.20 -2.52 -2.13
N MET A 166 2.89 -2.28 -1.98
CA MET A 166 2.06 -1.65 -3.01
C MET A 166 2.57 -0.26 -3.38
N CYS A 167 2.85 0.60 -2.39
CA CYS A 167 3.44 1.92 -2.64
C CYS A 167 4.82 1.87 -3.32
N LYS A 168 5.62 0.82 -3.06
CA LYS A 168 6.94 0.67 -3.67
C LYS A 168 6.84 0.31 -5.15
N ASN A 169 5.91 -0.55 -5.52
CA ASN A 169 5.82 -1.09 -6.88
C ASN A 169 4.93 -0.26 -7.82
N PHE A 170 3.85 0.33 -7.28
CA PHE A 170 2.86 1.06 -8.07
C PHE A 170 3.03 2.57 -7.96
N TYR A 171 3.27 3.22 -9.10
CA TYR A 171 3.44 4.67 -9.17
C TYR A 171 2.15 5.41 -8.81
N ASP A 172 1.02 4.97 -9.33
CA ASP A 172 -0.24 5.69 -9.16
C ASP A 172 -0.77 5.60 -7.72
N ILE A 173 -0.55 4.49 -7.03
CA ILE A 173 -0.80 4.38 -5.58
C ILE A 173 0.09 5.35 -4.80
N ARG A 174 1.38 5.37 -5.11
CA ARG A 174 2.35 6.24 -4.42
C ARG A 174 2.07 7.72 -4.64
N THR A 175 1.57 8.09 -5.82
CA THR A 175 1.36 9.49 -6.24
C THR A 175 -0.03 10.01 -5.90
N PHE A 176 -1.08 9.25 -6.23
CA PHE A 176 -2.49 9.68 -6.10
C PHE A 176 -3.22 9.01 -4.93
N GLY A 177 -2.68 7.92 -4.39
CA GLY A 177 -3.35 7.12 -3.38
C GLY A 177 -4.32 6.10 -3.98
N ALA A 178 -4.77 5.17 -3.14
CA ALA A 178 -5.75 4.15 -3.49
C ALA A 178 -6.40 3.54 -2.24
N VAL A 179 -7.62 3.04 -2.40
CA VAL A 179 -8.28 2.14 -1.45
C VAL A 179 -8.10 0.71 -1.97
N MET A 180 -7.42 -0.14 -1.19
CA MET A 180 -7.01 -1.49 -1.58
C MET A 180 -7.68 -2.56 -0.70
N SER A 181 -9.00 -2.43 -0.52
CA SER A 181 -9.81 -3.32 0.31
C SER A 181 -10.63 -4.34 -0.49
N THR A 182 -10.46 -4.38 -1.82
CA THR A 182 -11.16 -5.33 -2.69
C THR A 182 -10.60 -6.75 -2.57
N GLY A 183 -11.48 -7.74 -2.40
CA GLY A 183 -11.13 -9.16 -2.29
C GLY A 183 -10.81 -9.62 -0.87
N ASP A 184 -10.23 -10.81 -0.75
CA ASP A 184 -9.87 -11.47 0.52
C ASP A 184 -8.52 -11.02 1.09
N LYS A 185 -7.65 -10.46 0.24
CA LYS A 185 -6.32 -9.97 0.59
C LYS A 185 -6.30 -8.45 0.58
N THR A 186 -6.64 -7.81 1.69
CA THR A 186 -6.63 -6.34 1.78
C THR A 186 -5.22 -5.79 1.96
N CYS A 187 -4.97 -4.61 1.40
CA CYS A 187 -3.72 -3.84 1.57
C CYS A 187 -3.98 -2.45 2.20
N GLY A 188 -5.17 -2.23 2.76
CA GLY A 188 -5.55 -1.00 3.45
C GLY A 188 -5.80 0.17 2.49
N GLN A 189 -5.50 1.38 2.95
CA GLN A 189 -5.69 2.61 2.18
C GLN A 189 -4.46 3.53 2.26
N VAL A 190 -4.24 4.31 1.19
CA VAL A 190 -3.15 5.29 1.06
C VAL A 190 -3.70 6.59 0.51
N ARG A 191 -3.30 7.71 1.10
CA ARG A 191 -3.50 9.05 0.51
C ARG A 191 -2.23 9.44 -0.22
N GLY A 192 -2.34 9.77 -1.50
CA GLY A 192 -1.21 10.24 -2.30
C GLY A 192 -0.90 11.72 -2.06
N PRO A 193 0.35 12.16 -2.22
CA PRO A 193 0.72 13.56 -2.05
C PRO A 193 0.17 14.48 -3.15
N VAL A 194 -0.14 13.97 -4.34
CA VAL A 194 -0.62 14.78 -5.46
C VAL A 194 -2.13 14.81 -5.50
N GLN A 195 -2.70 15.95 -5.12
CA GLN A 195 -4.12 16.27 -5.24
C GLN A 195 -4.29 17.29 -6.37
N LEU A 196 -5.13 16.95 -7.36
CA LEU A 196 -5.48 17.85 -8.46
C LEU A 196 -6.92 18.34 -8.23
N ALA A 197 -7.21 19.53 -8.72
CA ALA A 197 -8.55 20.12 -8.74
C ALA A 197 -8.93 20.48 -10.18
N PHE A 198 -10.22 20.78 -10.39
CA PHE A 198 -10.77 21.32 -11.63
C PHE A 198 -11.42 22.67 -11.34
#